data_AF-A0A7C6SQN6-F1
#
_entry.id   AF-A0A7C6SQN6-F1
#
_cell.length_a   1.000
_cell.length_b   1.000
_cell.length_c   1.000
_cell.angle_alpha   90.00
_cell.angle_beta   90.00
_cell.angle_gamma   90.00
#
_symmetry.space_group_name_H-M   'P 1'
#
loop_
_entity.id
_entity.type
_entity.pdbx_description
1 polymer ?
#
loop_
_entity_poly.entity_id
_entity_poly.type
_entity_poly.pdbx_seq_one_letter_code
_entity_poly.pdbx_strand_id
1 'polypeptide(L)' 'MKQPNIVLIIADDLGHWTLGCEGNADAVTPHIDRLAREGMQLRRFYCSSPV' A
#
# COMPACT_ATOMS: atom_id res chain seq x y z
N MET A 1 -27.28 -9.54 -1.48
CA MET A 1 -25.91 -9.00 -1.33
C MET A 1 -25.88 -7.63 -1.97
N LYS A 2 -25.29 -6.62 -1.32
CA LYS A 2 -25.15 -5.27 -1.89
C LYS A 2 -23.90 -5.25 -2.78
N GLN A 3 -23.98 -4.59 -3.94
CA GLN A 3 -22.81 -4.39 -4.79
C GLN A 3 -21.74 -3.55 -4.05
N PRO A 4 -20.48 -4.01 -3.97
CA PRO A 4 -19.43 -3.23 -3.32
C PRO A 4 -19.01 -2.06 -4.20
N ASN A 5 -18.57 -0.98 -3.56
CA ASN A 5 -17.84 0.09 -4.24
C ASN A 5 -16.35 -0.28 -4.25
N ILE A 6 -15.66 0.00 -5.35
CA ILE A 6 -14.22 -0.24 -5.50
C ILE A 6 -13.54 1.11 -5.62
N VAL A 7 -12.54 1.36 -4.79
CA VAL A 7 -11.68 2.56 -4.85
C VAL A 7 -10.26 2.09 -5.13
N LEU A 8 -9.70 2.54 -6.25
CA LEU A 8 -8.31 2.30 -6.63
C LEU A 8 -7.49 3.55 -6.32
N ILE A 9 -6.49 3.40 -5.45
CA ILE A 9 -5.56 4.47 -5.07
C ILE A 9 -4.19 4.10 -5.65
N ILE A 10 -3.58 5.01 -6.40
CA ILE A 10 -2.23 4.87 -6.96
C ILE A 10 -1.42 6.08 -6.50
N ALA A 11 -0.19 5.83 -6.04
CA ALA A 11 0.77 6.85 -5.69
C ALA A 11 1.95 6.77 -6.67
N ASP A 12 2.34 7.92 -7.20
CA ASP A 12 3.48 8.05 -8.12
C ASP A 12 4.81 7.95 -7.35
N ASP A 13 5.78 7.23 -7.90
CA ASP A 13 7.12 7.03 -7.33
C ASP A 13 7.18 6.54 -5.86
N LEU A 14 6.13 5.90 -5.35
CA LEU A 14 6.11 5.36 -3.99
C LEU A 14 6.95 4.07 -3.88
N GLY A 15 8.19 4.21 -3.45
CA GLY A 15 9.08 3.07 -3.20
C GLY A 15 8.55 2.14 -2.09
N HIS A 16 8.69 0.83 -2.27
CA HIS A 16 8.22 -0.18 -1.31
C HIS A 16 8.78 0.01 0.11
N TRP A 17 10.01 0.47 0.26
CA TRP A 17 10.65 0.68 1.57
C TRP A 17 10.22 1.95 2.30
N THR A 18 9.31 2.75 1.75
CA THR A 18 8.99 4.08 2.28
C THR A 18 7.89 4.06 3.35
N LEU A 19 7.16 2.95 3.50
CA LEU A 19 6.00 2.84 4.39
C LEU A 19 6.35 2.19 5.73
N GLY A 20 5.63 2.59 6.79
CA GLY A 20 5.74 1.99 8.12
C GLY A 20 5.42 0.49 8.13
N CYS A 21 4.35 0.08 7.43
CA CYS A 21 3.99 -1.33 7.26
C CYS A 21 5.00 -2.18 6.47
N GLU A 22 5.98 -1.54 5.83
CA GLU A 22 7.10 -2.19 5.14
C GLU A 22 8.40 -2.19 5.98
N GLY A 23 8.30 -1.73 7.23
CA GLY A 23 9.40 -1.78 8.21
C GLY A 23 10.21 -0.49 8.33
N ASN A 24 9.80 0.60 7.68
CA ASN A 24 10.46 1.89 7.84
C ASN A 24 10.10 2.51 9.19
N ALA A 25 11.07 2.58 10.11
CA ALA A 25 10.88 3.12 11.45
C ALA A 25 10.69 4.65 11.50
N ASP A 26 11.14 5.36 10.46
CA ASP A 26 11.03 6.83 10.37
C ASP A 26 9.73 7.28 9.67
N ALA A 27 9.03 6.36 9.02
CA ALA A 27 7.81 6.66 8.26
C ALA A 27 6.60 6.88 9.19
N VAL A 28 5.92 8.00 9.03
CA VAL A 28 4.64 8.29 9.70
C VAL A 28 3.50 8.08 8.70
N THR A 29 3.04 6.84 8.57
CA THR A 29 2.00 6.45 7.58
C THR A 29 0.78 5.76 8.19
N PRO A 30 0.19 6.29 9.28
CA PRO A 30 -0.76 5.55 10.12
C PRO A 30 -2.02 5.07 9.38
N HIS A 31 -2.46 5.79 8.35
CA HIS A 31 -3.64 5.39 7.56
C HIS A 31 -3.33 4.24 6.61
N ILE A 32 -2.15 4.22 5.99
CA ILE A 32 -1.71 3.13 5.12
C ILE A 32 -1.37 1.89 5.95
N ASP A 33 -0.72 2.09 7.10
CA ASP A 33 -0.39 1.00 8.01
C ASP A 33 -1.66 0.30 8.53
N ARG A 34 -2.71 1.09 8.81
CA ARG A 34 -4.02 0.55 9.18
C ARG A 34 -4.63 -0.28 8.05
N LEU A 35 -4.60 0.20 6.80
CA LEU A 35 -5.12 -0.54 5.65
C LEU A 35 -4.38 -1.88 5.45
N ALA A 36 -3.05 -1.88 5.61
CA ALA A 36 -2.26 -3.10 5.51
C ALA A 36 -2.62 -4.11 6.62
N ARG A 37 -2.83 -3.64 7.85
CA ARG A 37 -3.20 -4.48 9.01
C ARG A 37 -4.61 -5.05 8.94
N GLU A 38 -5.57 -4.29 8.41
CA GLU A 38 -6.98 -4.68 8.33
C GLU A 38 -7.31 -5.44 7.03
N GLY A 39 -6.38 -5.46 6.08
CA GLY A 39 -6.54 -6.07 4.77
C GLY A 39 -5.47 -7.09 4.44
N MET A 40 -5.03 -7.05 3.18
CA MET A 40 -3.98 -7.91 2.63
C MET A 40 -2.83 -7.06 2.12
N GLN A 41 -1.61 -7.41 2.50
CA GLN A 41 -0.38 -6.76 2.06
C GLN A 41 0.39 -7.66 1.10
N LEU A 42 0.64 -7.17 -0.12
CA LEU A 42 1.37 -7.91 -1.15
C LEU A 42 2.87 -7.58 -1.11
N ARG A 43 3.66 -8.41 -0.43
CA ARG A 43 5.12 -8.21 -0.29
C ARG A 43 5.94 -8.43 -1.57
N ARG A 44 5.30 -8.92 -2.64
CA ARG A 44 5.93 -9.23 -3.94
C ARG A 44 5.03 -8.74 -5.08
N PHE A 45 4.75 -7.44 -5.09
CA PHE A 45 3.94 -6.76 -6.09
C PHE A 45 4.84 -5.95 -7.03
N TYR A 46 5.07 -6.45 -8.24
CA TYR A 46 6.00 -5.86 -9.20
C TYR A 46 5.25 -5.10 -10.30
N CYS A 47 5.76 -3.93 -10.67
CA CYS A 47 5.32 -3.22 -11.87
C CYS A 47 5.84 -3.93 -13.13
N SER A 48 5.09 -3.87 -14.23
CA SER A 48 5.48 -4.46 -15.51
C SER A 48 6.54 -3.64 -16.26
N SER A 49 6.63 -2.34 -15.96
CA SER A 49 7.57 -1.37 -16.53
C SER A 49 8.00 -0.39 -15.44
N PRO A 50 9.25 0.10 -15.45
CA PRO A 50 9.70 1.15 -14.53
C PRO A 50 9.33 2.58 -15.00
N VAL A 51 8.71 2.71 -16.18
CA VAL A 51 8.21 3.97 -16.79
C VAL A 51 6.92 3.76 -17.56
#